data_AF-A0A933MU10-F1
#
_entry.id   AF-A0A933MU10-F1
#
_cell.length_a   1.000
_cell.length_b   1.000
_cell.length_c   1.000
_cell.angle_alpha   90.00
_cell.angle_beta   90.00
_cell.angle_gamma   90.00
#
_symmetry.space_group_name_H-M   'P 1'
#
loop_
_entity.id
_entity.type
_entity.pdbx_description
1 polymer ?
#
loop_
_entity_poly.entity_id
_entity_poly.type
_entity_poly.pdbx_seq_one_letter_code
_entity_poly.pdbx_strand_id
1 'polypeptide(L)'
;MYFERITMYLASFVHRDELFDIVERCLCDRLEVDDFLKFTQILICDGFVLGESLKSAGELLIGMTHGASFIEKRIYTKGELRDVICGCSNNADARVEELTRWYKSDPDFFYRETPINGTICFDAENRLLGIYRIKRPRRIAEKANRYIANWILGRVLELAAGMADQRAKSHGLRLEQLITPHDQMEEEFISAEKTVAHAFRDGTMKLEKAAMSIRDVGGIKIVGGPECLERLESRLADVPSFRIVEKEYFEGDYRAVSLILEFQWDREHVCRRYMESEGWARYLNRGIPDSELKKGLEPFLAGAADTVFIEVILAAFPDVVESEFGKSIHEERIIRQRHNNTYKGYIPINVEFLVEYLFAVGFSPQTRIERLPIKLWGRYLPDTLIYEIRELYHIPEFDVIY
;
A
#
# COMPACT_ATOMS: atom_id res chain seq x y z
N MET A 1 -13.76 26.95 -1.95
CA MET A 1 -14.08 25.86 -2.90
C MET A 1 -12.88 25.63 -3.81
N TYR A 2 -11.95 24.79 -3.37
CA TYR A 2 -10.99 24.11 -4.23
C TYR A 2 -11.13 22.63 -3.88
N PHE A 3 -11.60 21.84 -4.84
CA PHE A 3 -11.70 20.39 -4.72
C PHE A 3 -10.28 19.83 -4.89
N GLU A 4 -9.68 19.32 -3.81
CA GLU A 4 -8.48 18.49 -3.92
C GLU A 4 -8.87 17.08 -4.37
N ARG A 5 -8.33 16.69 -5.53
CA ARG A 5 -8.45 15.37 -6.17
C ARG A 5 -7.47 14.39 -5.53
N ILE A 6 -7.89 13.18 -5.16
CA ILE A 6 -6.99 12.19 -4.50
C ILE A 6 -7.12 10.75 -5.06
N THR A 7 -6.87 10.62 -6.38
CA THR A 7 -6.29 9.53 -7.25
C THR A 7 -6.28 8.00 -6.87
N MET A 8 -6.66 6.98 -7.71
CA MET A 8 -6.22 5.57 -7.52
C MET A 8 -4.79 5.56 -7.93
N TYR A 9 -3.93 5.48 -6.95
CA TYR A 9 -2.65 6.11 -7.13
C TYR A 9 -1.84 5.54 -6.02
N LEU A 10 -0.81 4.79 -6.38
CA LEU A 10 0.30 4.67 -5.47
C LEU A 10 0.93 6.05 -5.44
N ALA A 11 0.37 6.99 -4.67
CA ALA A 11 0.80 8.38 -4.67
C ALA A 11 2.26 8.47 -4.25
N SER A 12 2.70 7.54 -3.40
CA SER A 12 4.09 7.35 -3.00
C SER A 12 5.05 7.00 -4.15
N PHE A 13 4.55 6.62 -5.32
CA PHE A 13 5.34 6.29 -6.52
C PHE A 13 5.49 7.52 -7.42
N VAL A 14 6.56 7.56 -8.21
CA VAL A 14 6.85 8.72 -9.07
C VAL A 14 6.21 8.58 -10.45
N HIS A 15 5.97 7.37 -10.95
CA HIS A 15 5.23 7.07 -12.19
C HIS A 15 3.76 6.71 -11.93
N ARG A 16 3.21 7.26 -10.86
CA ARG A 16 1.84 7.01 -10.36
C ARG A 16 0.71 7.26 -11.37
N ASP A 17 0.86 8.18 -12.32
CA ASP A 17 -0.12 8.37 -13.39
C ASP A 17 -0.06 7.26 -14.44
N GLU A 18 1.14 6.91 -14.92
CA GLU A 18 1.34 5.82 -15.89
C GLU A 18 0.92 4.47 -15.31
N LEU A 19 1.24 4.21 -14.04
CA LEU A 19 0.81 3.01 -13.33
C LEU A 19 -0.72 2.93 -13.24
N PHE A 20 -1.40 4.06 -12.97
CA PHE A 20 -2.85 4.10 -12.93
C PHE A 20 -3.45 3.78 -14.30
N ASP A 21 -2.91 4.36 -15.36
CA ASP A 21 -3.40 4.15 -16.72
C ASP A 21 -3.26 2.69 -17.16
N ILE A 22 -2.13 2.03 -16.82
CA ILE A 22 -1.94 0.58 -17.05
C ILE A 22 -3.00 -0.21 -16.29
N VAL A 23 -3.20 0.07 -14.99
CA VAL A 23 -4.17 -0.66 -14.18
C VAL A 23 -5.61 -0.46 -14.68
N GLU A 24 -5.98 0.77 -15.09
CA GLU A 24 -7.30 1.06 -15.67
C GLU A 24 -7.52 0.27 -16.97
N ARG A 25 -6.52 0.23 -17.85
CA ARG A 25 -6.55 -0.60 -19.07
C ARG A 25 -6.74 -2.07 -18.74
N CYS A 26 -5.99 -2.58 -17.75
CA CYS A 26 -6.11 -3.98 -17.33
C CYS A 26 -7.50 -4.32 -16.79
N LEU A 27 -8.09 -3.46 -15.96
CA LEU A 27 -9.45 -3.66 -15.41
C LEU A 27 -10.53 -3.72 -16.51
N CYS A 28 -10.24 -3.14 -17.68
CA CYS A 28 -11.11 -3.16 -18.85
C CYS A 28 -10.68 -4.19 -19.94
N ASP A 29 -9.71 -5.06 -19.68
CA ASP A 29 -9.17 -6.03 -20.66
C ASP A 29 -8.64 -5.37 -21.95
N ARG A 30 -7.99 -4.21 -21.81
CA ARG A 30 -7.43 -3.41 -22.92
C ARG A 30 -5.90 -3.31 -22.85
N LEU A 31 -5.23 -4.46 -22.72
CA LEU A 31 -3.76 -4.52 -22.67
C LEU A 31 -3.13 -3.91 -23.92
N GLU A 32 -2.12 -3.07 -23.71
CA GLU A 32 -1.16 -2.67 -24.73
C GLU A 32 0.08 -3.57 -24.69
N VAL A 33 0.79 -3.67 -25.83
CA VAL A 33 1.90 -4.61 -26.03
C VAL A 33 3.01 -4.46 -24.99
N ASP A 34 3.27 -3.23 -24.53
CA ASP A 34 4.37 -2.90 -23.62
C ASP A 34 3.91 -2.67 -22.17
N ASP A 35 2.61 -2.86 -21.85
CA ASP A 35 2.06 -2.52 -20.53
C ASP A 35 2.82 -3.21 -19.39
N PHE A 36 3.09 -4.51 -19.53
CA PHE A 36 3.77 -5.26 -18.47
C PHE A 36 5.27 -5.01 -18.40
N LEU A 37 5.91 -4.66 -19.52
CA LEU A 37 7.29 -4.20 -19.51
C LEU A 37 7.40 -2.87 -18.75
N LYS A 38 6.53 -1.91 -19.08
CA LYS A 38 6.44 -0.62 -18.37
C LYS A 38 6.11 -0.82 -16.89
N PHE A 39 5.13 -1.65 -16.58
CA PHE A 39 4.74 -1.95 -15.21
C PHE A 39 5.93 -2.46 -14.39
N THR A 40 6.69 -3.40 -14.93
CA THR A 40 7.91 -3.93 -14.28
C THR A 40 8.99 -2.85 -14.12
N GLN A 41 9.22 -2.02 -15.15
CA GLN A 41 10.14 -0.89 -15.07
C GLN A 41 9.75 0.09 -13.97
N ILE A 42 8.46 0.45 -13.87
CA ILE A 42 7.90 1.30 -12.83
C ILE A 42 8.13 0.69 -11.45
N LEU A 43 7.83 -0.59 -11.24
CA LEU A 43 8.02 -1.22 -9.92
C LEU A 43 9.49 -1.29 -9.49
N ILE A 44 10.42 -1.44 -10.44
CA ILE A 44 11.86 -1.41 -10.17
C ILE A 44 12.29 0.00 -9.80
N CYS A 45 11.97 0.96 -10.68
CA CYS A 45 12.36 2.35 -10.55
C CYS A 45 11.78 2.96 -9.26
N ASP A 46 10.47 2.90 -9.09
CA ASP A 46 9.78 3.59 -8.00
C ASP A 46 10.05 2.92 -6.66
N GLY A 47 10.25 1.59 -6.66
CA GLY A 47 10.70 0.87 -5.48
C GLY A 47 12.08 1.34 -5.01
N PHE A 48 13.00 1.63 -5.93
CA PHE A 48 14.32 2.16 -5.59
C PHE A 48 14.26 3.63 -5.17
N VAL A 49 13.57 4.47 -5.95
CA VAL A 49 13.37 5.90 -5.65
C VAL A 49 12.75 6.07 -4.27
N LEU A 50 11.67 5.33 -3.95
CA LEU A 50 11.02 5.41 -2.65
C LEU A 50 11.94 4.93 -1.52
N GLY A 51 12.76 3.90 -1.76
CA GLY A 51 13.70 3.39 -0.76
C GLY A 51 14.78 4.40 -0.36
N GLU A 52 15.44 4.99 -1.35
CA GLU A 52 16.44 6.04 -1.08
C GLU A 52 15.79 7.32 -0.55
N SER A 53 14.59 7.69 -1.05
CA SER A 53 13.86 8.87 -0.55
C SER A 53 13.44 8.71 0.91
N LEU A 54 13.00 7.52 1.34
CA LEU A 54 12.69 7.23 2.74
C LEU A 54 13.92 7.36 3.63
N LYS A 55 15.09 6.94 3.14
CA LYS A 55 16.33 7.09 3.87
C LYS A 55 16.68 8.56 4.06
N SER A 56 16.74 9.34 2.98
CA SER A 56 17.03 10.79 3.05
C SER A 56 16.01 11.54 3.90
N ALA A 57 14.72 11.25 3.73
CA ALA A 57 13.67 11.85 4.55
C ALA A 57 13.80 11.44 6.03
N GLY A 58 14.09 10.17 6.31
CA GLY A 58 14.33 9.66 7.65
C GLY A 58 15.49 10.37 8.34
N GLU A 59 16.62 10.53 7.66
CA GLU A 59 17.79 11.26 8.15
C GLU A 59 17.43 12.71 8.55
N LEU A 60 16.71 13.42 7.68
CA LEU A 60 16.27 14.79 7.95
C LEU A 60 15.30 14.85 9.14
N LEU A 61 14.26 14.01 9.15
CA LEU A 61 13.20 14.05 10.16
C LEU A 61 13.71 13.62 11.54
N ILE A 62 14.52 12.55 11.62
CA ILE A 62 15.12 12.09 12.88
C ILE A 62 16.14 13.13 13.36
N GLY A 63 16.96 13.69 12.47
CA GLY A 63 17.90 14.76 12.79
C GLY A 63 17.20 16.01 13.34
N MET A 64 16.09 16.43 12.75
CA MET A 64 15.29 17.55 13.25
C MET A 64 14.65 17.29 14.62
N THR A 65 14.32 16.03 14.91
CA THR A 65 13.63 15.64 16.15
C THR A 65 14.60 15.49 17.33
N HIS A 66 15.71 14.79 17.11
CA HIS A 66 16.64 14.35 18.15
C HIS A 66 17.98 15.10 18.15
N GLY A 67 18.36 15.76 17.04
CA GLY A 67 19.62 16.52 16.95
C GLY A 67 20.88 15.66 17.06
N ALA A 68 20.78 14.34 16.90
CA ALA A 68 21.87 13.39 17.09
C ALA A 68 22.07 12.51 15.85
N SER A 69 23.30 12.08 15.62
CA SER A 69 23.61 11.00 14.68
C SER A 69 22.99 9.70 15.17
N PHE A 70 22.59 8.84 14.24
CA PHE A 70 22.01 7.54 14.54
C PHE A 70 22.68 6.42 13.75
N ILE A 71 22.55 5.21 14.29
CA ILE A 71 22.99 3.96 13.67
C ILE A 71 21.78 3.27 13.07
N GLU A 72 21.95 2.80 11.84
CA GLU A 72 20.92 2.08 11.09
C GLU A 72 21.12 0.58 11.17
N LYS A 73 20.01 -0.15 11.37
CA LYS A 73 19.97 -1.61 11.27
C LYS A 73 18.83 -2.05 10.37
N ARG A 74 19.15 -2.78 9.30
CA ARG A 74 18.14 -3.39 8.43
C ARG A 74 17.45 -4.55 9.15
N ILE A 75 16.15 -4.67 8.93
CA ILE A 75 15.32 -5.76 9.43
C ILE A 75 14.44 -6.34 8.32
N TYR A 76 14.18 -7.64 8.42
CA TYR A 76 13.47 -8.45 7.45
C TYR A 76 12.27 -9.19 8.05
N THR A 77 12.20 -9.33 9.37
CA THR A 77 11.04 -9.86 10.08
C THR A 77 10.54 -8.92 11.18
N LYS A 78 9.27 -9.09 11.54
CA LYS A 78 8.70 -8.42 12.69
C LYS A 78 9.31 -8.89 14.01
N GLY A 79 9.81 -10.11 14.08
CA GLY A 79 10.57 -10.61 15.21
C GLY A 79 11.82 -9.77 15.50
N GLU A 80 12.59 -9.44 14.46
CA GLU A 80 13.77 -8.59 14.64
C GLU A 80 13.42 -7.20 15.18
N LEU A 81 12.30 -6.62 14.73
CA LEU A 81 11.79 -5.36 15.28
C LEU A 81 11.40 -5.51 16.75
N ARG A 82 10.66 -6.56 17.09
CA ARG A 82 10.16 -6.81 18.45
C ARG A 82 11.31 -7.07 19.42
N ASP A 83 12.29 -7.87 19.03
CA ASP A 83 13.51 -8.13 19.80
C ASP A 83 14.27 -6.84 20.11
N VAL A 84 14.37 -5.97 19.11
CA VAL A 84 14.97 -4.65 19.26
C VAL A 84 14.21 -3.80 20.28
N ILE A 85 12.87 -3.72 20.16
CA ILE A 85 12.05 -2.94 21.09
C ILE A 85 12.26 -3.45 22.52
N CYS A 86 12.36 -4.76 22.71
CA CYS A 86 12.60 -5.39 24.02
C CYS A 86 14.01 -5.17 24.59
N GLY A 87 14.98 -4.71 23.78
CA GLY A 87 16.37 -4.51 24.17
C GLY A 87 16.82 -3.04 24.17
N CYS A 88 15.96 -2.10 23.78
CA CYS A 88 16.31 -0.69 23.72
C CYS A 88 16.26 -0.01 25.09
N SER A 89 16.99 1.10 25.23
CA SER A 89 17.12 1.85 26.49
C SER A 89 16.12 2.99 26.63
N ASN A 90 15.02 2.98 25.86
CA ASN A 90 13.96 3.96 25.99
C ASN A 90 13.26 3.83 27.35
N ASN A 91 12.68 4.94 27.84
CA ASN A 91 11.94 4.94 29.10
C ASN A 91 10.79 3.94 29.06
N ALA A 92 10.87 2.91 29.89
CA ALA A 92 9.84 1.91 30.09
C ALA A 92 9.01 2.26 31.33
N ASP A 93 7.70 2.16 31.20
CA ASP A 93 6.79 2.13 32.34
C ASP A 93 6.40 0.69 32.69
N ALA A 94 5.60 0.50 33.74
CA ALA A 94 5.15 -0.82 34.16
C ALA A 94 4.41 -1.59 33.06
N ARG A 95 3.69 -0.89 32.17
CA ARG A 95 2.95 -1.49 31.06
C ARG A 95 3.90 -1.96 29.96
N VAL A 96 4.92 -1.18 29.64
CA VAL A 96 5.97 -1.58 28.70
C VAL A 96 6.71 -2.83 29.17
N GLU A 97 7.05 -2.89 30.47
CA GLU A 97 7.70 -4.06 31.06
C GLU A 97 6.80 -5.30 31.03
N GLU A 98 5.50 -5.14 31.32
CA GLU A 98 4.49 -6.21 31.23
C GLU A 98 4.43 -6.79 29.81
N LEU A 99 4.23 -5.94 28.80
CA LEU A 99 4.12 -6.37 27.40
C LEU A 99 5.40 -7.00 26.89
N THR A 100 6.55 -6.44 27.26
CA THR A 100 7.86 -7.01 26.91
C THR A 100 8.06 -8.39 27.53
N ARG A 101 7.61 -8.60 28.77
CA ARG A 101 7.68 -9.90 29.45
C ARG A 101 6.77 -10.91 28.77
N TRP A 102 5.57 -10.50 28.37
CA TRP A 102 4.63 -11.37 27.66
C TRP A 102 5.22 -11.83 26.32
N TYR A 103 5.76 -10.90 25.53
CA TYR A 103 6.45 -11.23 24.28
C TYR A 103 7.59 -12.23 24.50
N LYS A 104 8.43 -12.00 25.52
CA LYS A 104 9.56 -12.89 25.84
C LYS A 104 9.10 -14.29 26.27
N SER A 105 7.91 -14.42 26.86
CA SER A 105 7.37 -15.70 27.30
C SER A 105 6.74 -16.53 26.18
N ASP A 106 6.18 -15.87 25.17
CA ASP A 106 5.51 -16.52 24.03
C ASP A 106 5.67 -15.67 22.76
N PRO A 107 6.85 -15.67 22.13
CA PRO A 107 7.15 -14.79 21.00
C PRO A 107 6.36 -15.14 19.74
N ASP A 108 5.97 -16.41 19.57
CA ASP A 108 5.27 -16.90 18.37
C ASP A 108 3.84 -16.37 18.28
N PHE A 109 3.20 -16.10 19.42
CA PHE A 109 1.89 -15.43 19.48
C PHE A 109 1.89 -14.06 18.78
N PHE A 110 3.04 -13.38 18.77
CA PHE A 110 3.18 -12.04 18.22
C PHE A 110 3.75 -12.07 16.81
N TYR A 111 3.17 -12.85 15.90
CA TYR A 111 3.39 -12.76 14.44
C TYR A 111 4.87 -12.63 14.02
N ARG A 112 5.79 -13.27 14.75
CA ARG A 112 7.24 -13.03 14.70
C ARG A 112 7.80 -13.18 13.29
N GLU A 113 7.37 -14.23 12.60
CA GLU A 113 7.84 -14.60 11.26
C GLU A 113 7.27 -13.71 10.14
N THR A 114 6.43 -12.72 10.46
CA THR A 114 5.86 -11.82 9.48
C THR A 114 6.97 -10.99 8.81
N PRO A 115 7.15 -11.08 7.49
CA PRO A 115 8.21 -10.32 6.83
C PRO A 115 8.01 -8.80 6.93
N ILE A 116 9.08 -8.03 6.83
CA ILE A 116 9.08 -6.57 6.74
C ILE A 116 10.25 -6.15 5.86
N ASN A 117 10.18 -4.96 5.29
CA ASN A 117 11.31 -4.36 4.60
C ASN A 117 11.58 -3.00 5.25
N GLY A 118 12.32 -3.02 6.35
CA GLY A 118 12.47 -1.85 7.21
C GLY A 118 13.90 -1.63 7.68
N THR A 119 14.16 -0.41 8.13
CA THR A 119 15.38 -0.01 8.83
C THR A 119 14.99 0.60 10.16
N ILE A 120 15.72 0.24 11.21
CA ILE A 120 15.59 0.82 12.54
C ILE A 120 16.75 1.77 12.78
N CYS A 121 16.47 2.89 13.45
CA CYS A 121 17.43 3.94 13.79
C CYS A 121 17.59 4.05 15.31
N PHE A 122 18.84 4.02 15.79
CA PHE A 122 19.18 4.14 17.21
C PHE A 122 20.23 5.21 17.48
N ASP A 123 20.23 5.79 18.66
CA ASP A 123 21.36 6.60 19.13
C ASP A 123 22.49 5.75 19.76
N ALA A 124 23.53 6.42 20.23
CA ALA A 124 24.67 5.81 20.90
C ALA A 124 24.29 5.11 22.22
N GLU A 125 23.20 5.54 22.86
CA GLU A 125 22.65 4.93 24.06
C GLU A 125 21.70 3.77 23.77
N ASN A 126 21.62 3.30 22.52
CA ASN A 126 20.74 2.21 22.09
C ASN A 126 19.25 2.51 22.35
N ARG A 127 18.85 3.79 22.30
CA ARG A 127 17.45 4.20 22.28
C ARG A 127 16.94 4.19 20.85
N LEU A 128 15.77 3.61 20.66
CA LEU A 128 15.01 3.65 19.42
C LEU A 128 14.57 5.09 19.15
N LEU A 129 15.01 5.64 18.01
CA LEU A 129 14.64 6.98 17.53
C LEU A 129 13.58 6.92 16.44
N GLY A 130 13.63 5.88 15.60
CA GLY A 130 12.69 5.76 14.50
C GLY A 130 12.83 4.48 13.72
N ILE A 131 11.86 4.25 12.84
CA ILE A 131 11.77 3.10 11.96
C ILE A 131 11.25 3.62 10.62
N TYR A 132 11.90 3.30 9.50
CA TYR A 132 11.31 3.54 8.19
C TYR A 132 11.20 2.24 7.40
N ARG A 133 10.13 2.11 6.61
CA ARG A 133 9.81 0.89 5.88
C ARG A 133 9.07 1.14 4.59
N ILE A 134 9.18 0.20 3.67
CA ILE A 134 8.33 0.10 2.48
C ILE A 134 7.31 -1.01 2.72
N LYS A 135 6.03 -0.73 2.44
CA LYS A 135 4.99 -1.76 2.45
C LYS A 135 5.29 -2.83 1.40
N ARG A 136 5.07 -4.08 1.79
CA ARG A 136 5.26 -5.21 0.88
C ARG A 136 4.25 -5.16 -0.26
N PRO A 137 4.62 -5.60 -1.48
CA PRO A 137 3.75 -5.55 -2.65
C PRO A 137 2.38 -6.21 -2.42
N ARG A 138 2.34 -7.39 -1.80
CA ARG A 138 1.10 -8.06 -1.41
C ARG A 138 0.19 -7.17 -0.54
N ARG A 139 0.78 -6.39 0.39
CA ARG A 139 0.02 -5.48 1.25
C ARG A 139 -0.50 -4.26 0.48
N ILE A 140 0.26 -3.80 -0.51
CA ILE A 140 -0.18 -2.75 -1.44
C ILE A 140 -1.34 -3.26 -2.29
N ALA A 141 -1.22 -4.47 -2.86
CA ALA A 141 -2.26 -5.15 -3.63
C ALA A 141 -3.56 -5.31 -2.83
N GLU A 142 -3.48 -5.82 -1.59
CA GLU A 142 -4.64 -5.93 -0.69
C GLU A 142 -5.33 -4.57 -0.45
N LYS A 143 -4.52 -3.50 -0.26
CA LYS A 143 -5.07 -2.16 -0.05
C LYS A 143 -5.72 -1.66 -1.35
N ALA A 144 -5.05 -1.77 -2.49
CA ALA A 144 -5.58 -1.40 -3.80
C ALA A 144 -6.91 -2.12 -4.11
N ASN A 145 -6.96 -3.44 -3.93
CA ASN A 145 -8.17 -4.24 -4.07
C ASN A 145 -9.32 -3.67 -3.23
N ARG A 146 -9.10 -3.42 -1.94
CA ARG A 146 -10.14 -2.89 -1.05
C ARG A 146 -10.69 -1.55 -1.53
N TYR A 147 -9.84 -0.63 -1.99
CA TYR A 147 -10.33 0.66 -2.48
C TYR A 147 -11.12 0.51 -3.78
N ILE A 148 -10.62 -0.29 -4.75
CA ILE A 148 -11.37 -0.59 -5.98
C ILE A 148 -12.71 -1.24 -5.66
N ALA A 149 -12.73 -2.30 -4.84
CA ALA A 149 -13.94 -3.02 -4.49
C ALA A 149 -14.97 -2.12 -3.78
N ASN A 150 -14.53 -1.26 -2.87
CA ASN A 150 -15.42 -0.32 -2.18
C ASN A 150 -16.03 0.72 -3.13
N TRP A 151 -15.25 1.22 -4.09
CA TRP A 151 -15.76 2.14 -5.09
C TRP A 151 -16.74 1.48 -6.05
N ILE A 152 -16.44 0.25 -6.50
CA ILE A 152 -17.36 -0.55 -7.32
C ILE A 152 -18.67 -0.76 -6.55
N LEU A 153 -18.60 -1.13 -5.27
CA LEU A 153 -19.78 -1.26 -4.42
C LEU A 153 -20.57 0.04 -4.36
N GLY A 154 -19.90 1.18 -4.12
CA GLY A 154 -20.54 2.49 -4.15
C GLY A 154 -21.31 2.70 -5.45
N ARG A 155 -20.70 2.34 -6.59
CA ARG A 155 -21.35 2.46 -7.90
C ARG A 155 -22.56 1.53 -8.07
N VAL A 156 -22.46 0.30 -7.60
CA VAL A 156 -23.58 -0.65 -7.61
C VAL A 156 -24.73 -0.14 -6.75
N LEU A 157 -24.44 0.36 -5.56
CA LEU A 157 -25.45 0.91 -4.64
C LEU A 157 -26.14 2.15 -5.23
N GLU A 158 -25.39 3.04 -5.87
CA GLU A 158 -25.97 4.20 -6.57
C GLU A 158 -26.94 3.80 -7.67
N LEU A 159 -26.57 2.79 -8.49
CA LEU A 159 -27.44 2.30 -9.56
C LEU A 159 -28.68 1.59 -9.00
N ALA A 160 -28.53 0.75 -7.99
CA ALA A 160 -29.65 0.09 -7.33
C ALA A 160 -30.61 1.10 -6.67
N ALA A 161 -30.08 2.14 -6.02
CA ALA A 161 -30.87 3.24 -5.48
C ALA A 161 -31.62 4.01 -6.58
N GLY A 162 -31.00 4.20 -7.75
CA GLY A 162 -31.65 4.78 -8.92
C GLY A 162 -32.80 3.93 -9.45
N MET A 163 -32.67 2.60 -9.45
CA MET A 163 -33.75 1.67 -9.81
C MET A 163 -34.92 1.76 -8.82
N ALA A 164 -34.61 1.79 -7.52
CA ALA A 164 -35.63 1.95 -6.47
C ALA A 164 -36.36 3.30 -6.58
N ASP A 165 -35.67 4.40 -6.89
CA ASP A 165 -36.26 5.72 -7.12
C ASP A 165 -37.17 5.73 -8.36
N GLN A 166 -36.75 5.10 -9.46
CA GLN A 166 -37.59 4.93 -10.66
C GLN A 166 -38.87 4.15 -10.34
N ARG A 167 -38.77 3.07 -9.55
CA ARG A 167 -39.94 2.31 -9.09
C ARG A 167 -40.85 3.16 -8.20
N ALA A 168 -40.30 3.91 -7.24
CA ALA A 168 -41.10 4.80 -6.40
C ALA A 168 -41.91 5.78 -7.26
N LYS A 169 -41.24 6.41 -8.24
CA LYS A 169 -41.87 7.33 -9.20
C LYS A 169 -42.95 6.66 -10.05
N SER A 170 -42.75 5.42 -10.51
CA SER A 170 -43.78 4.69 -11.27
C SER A 170 -45.04 4.39 -10.45
N HIS A 171 -44.92 4.35 -9.12
CA HIS A 171 -46.05 4.22 -8.20
C HIS A 171 -46.58 5.55 -7.67
N GLY A 172 -46.05 6.69 -8.13
CA GLY A 172 -46.42 8.02 -7.61
C GLY A 172 -46.02 8.25 -6.15
N LEU A 173 -45.04 7.48 -5.64
CA LEU A 173 -44.52 7.56 -4.29
C LEU A 173 -43.19 8.32 -4.26
N ARG A 174 -42.86 8.91 -3.11
CA ARG A 174 -41.47 9.30 -2.82
C ARG A 174 -40.68 8.10 -2.35
N LEU A 175 -39.35 8.09 -2.57
CA LEU A 175 -38.49 6.96 -2.22
C LEU A 175 -38.60 6.58 -0.74
N GLU A 176 -38.73 7.55 0.16
CA GLU A 176 -38.83 7.31 1.60
C GLU A 176 -40.14 6.61 2.00
N GLN A 177 -41.13 6.60 1.10
CA GLN A 177 -42.43 5.97 1.29
C GLN A 177 -42.51 4.59 0.64
N LEU A 178 -41.48 4.19 -0.12
CA LEU A 178 -41.42 2.91 -0.81
C LEU A 178 -40.92 1.81 0.13
N ILE A 179 -41.79 0.88 0.47
CA ILE A 179 -41.41 -0.37 1.14
C ILE A 179 -41.09 -1.40 0.05
N THR A 180 -39.82 -1.77 -0.08
CA THR A 180 -39.37 -2.74 -1.08
C THR A 180 -39.19 -4.13 -0.45
N PRO A 181 -39.78 -5.20 -1.03
CA PRO A 181 -39.48 -6.57 -0.64
C PRO A 181 -37.99 -6.95 -0.81
N HIS A 182 -37.46 -7.84 0.03
CA HIS A 182 -36.04 -8.19 0.03
C HIS A 182 -35.56 -8.83 -1.29
N ASP A 183 -36.36 -9.73 -1.85
CA ASP A 183 -36.14 -10.35 -3.16
C ASP A 183 -36.01 -9.29 -4.26
N GLN A 184 -36.87 -8.28 -4.23
CA GLN A 184 -36.81 -7.19 -5.20
C GLN A 184 -35.54 -6.33 -5.04
N MET A 185 -35.11 -6.03 -3.80
CA MET A 185 -33.85 -5.33 -3.55
C MET A 185 -32.65 -6.14 -4.06
N GLU A 186 -32.69 -7.47 -3.89
CA GLU A 186 -31.64 -8.37 -4.35
C GLU A 186 -31.57 -8.41 -5.89
N GLU A 187 -32.71 -8.47 -6.58
CA GLU A 187 -32.77 -8.39 -8.05
C GLU A 187 -32.20 -7.07 -8.59
N GLU A 188 -32.54 -5.94 -7.96
CA GLU A 188 -32.01 -4.62 -8.32
C GLU A 188 -30.50 -4.58 -8.13
N PHE A 189 -30.00 -5.10 -7.01
CA PHE A 189 -28.58 -5.17 -6.74
C PHE A 189 -27.85 -6.03 -7.79
N ILE A 190 -28.38 -7.21 -8.12
CA ILE A 190 -27.80 -8.10 -9.15
C ILE A 190 -27.80 -7.41 -10.52
N SER A 191 -28.87 -6.69 -10.86
CA SER A 191 -28.99 -5.95 -12.13
C SER A 191 -27.99 -4.79 -12.19
N ALA A 192 -27.84 -4.05 -11.11
CA ALA A 192 -26.85 -2.98 -10.96
C ALA A 192 -25.42 -3.53 -11.08
N GLU A 193 -25.10 -4.64 -10.41
CA GLU A 193 -23.80 -5.30 -10.49
C GLU A 193 -23.47 -5.74 -11.92
N LYS A 194 -24.43 -6.36 -12.63
CA LYS A 194 -24.27 -6.72 -14.05
C LYS A 194 -24.01 -5.50 -14.94
N THR A 195 -24.70 -4.39 -14.67
CA THR A 195 -24.52 -3.15 -15.42
C THR A 195 -23.11 -2.59 -15.24
N VAL A 196 -22.60 -2.58 -14.01
CA VAL A 196 -21.21 -2.18 -13.72
C VAL A 196 -20.20 -3.12 -14.39
N ALA A 197 -20.42 -4.43 -14.32
CA ALA A 197 -19.54 -5.41 -14.98
C ALA A 197 -19.50 -5.21 -16.50
N HIS A 198 -20.64 -4.94 -17.15
CA HIS A 198 -20.68 -4.63 -18.58
C HIS A 198 -20.00 -3.31 -18.92
N ALA A 199 -20.10 -2.28 -18.08
CA ALA A 199 -19.38 -1.04 -18.32
C ALA A 199 -17.85 -1.22 -18.31
N PHE A 200 -17.31 -2.13 -17.47
CA PHE A 200 -15.90 -2.54 -17.55
C PHE A 200 -15.60 -3.31 -18.82
N ARG A 201 -16.47 -4.26 -19.21
CA ARG A 201 -16.33 -5.04 -20.46
C ARG A 201 -16.29 -4.16 -21.70
N ASP A 202 -17.15 -3.16 -21.75
CA ASP A 202 -17.25 -2.21 -22.85
C ASP A 202 -16.17 -1.10 -22.74
N GLY A 203 -15.44 -1.07 -21.62
CA GLY A 203 -14.45 -0.07 -21.23
C GLY A 203 -14.96 1.37 -21.28
N THR A 204 -16.21 1.54 -20.90
CA THR A 204 -16.86 2.84 -20.64
C THR A 204 -16.72 3.26 -19.18
N MET A 205 -16.40 2.31 -18.30
CA MET A 205 -16.10 2.58 -16.91
C MET A 205 -14.77 3.34 -16.78
N LYS A 206 -14.78 4.42 -16.00
CA LYS A 206 -13.61 5.21 -15.67
C LYS A 206 -13.46 5.27 -14.17
N LEU A 207 -12.30 4.85 -13.68
CA LEU A 207 -12.06 4.85 -12.25
C LEU A 207 -11.86 6.29 -11.82
N GLU A 208 -12.56 6.67 -10.76
CA GLU A 208 -12.26 7.94 -10.16
C GLU A 208 -10.91 7.83 -9.50
N LYS A 209 -10.02 8.66 -10.03
CA LYS A 209 -8.79 8.99 -9.35
C LYS A 209 -9.14 9.23 -7.85
N ALA A 210 -9.85 10.28 -7.46
CA ALA A 210 -10.12 10.62 -6.04
C ALA A 210 -10.42 9.48 -5.02
N ALA A 211 -11.01 8.39 -5.48
CA ALA A 211 -11.49 7.34 -4.61
C ALA A 211 -10.43 6.31 -4.19
N MET A 212 -9.17 6.37 -4.66
CA MET A 212 -8.32 5.19 -4.56
C MET A 212 -6.84 5.38 -4.19
N SER A 213 -6.56 6.49 -3.54
CA SER A 213 -5.19 6.88 -3.22
C SER A 213 -4.59 6.07 -2.11
N ILE A 214 -3.35 5.66 -2.35
CA ILE A 214 -2.50 4.99 -1.40
C ILE A 214 -1.24 5.85 -1.27
N ARG A 215 -1.21 6.66 -0.21
CA ARG A 215 -0.12 7.60 0.12
C ARG A 215 0.87 7.05 1.15
N ASP A 216 0.59 5.87 1.67
CA ASP A 216 1.29 5.26 2.80
C ASP A 216 2.04 3.98 2.35
N VAL A 217 2.58 3.96 1.13
CA VAL A 217 3.44 2.84 0.69
C VAL A 217 4.78 2.90 1.42
N GLY A 218 5.39 4.08 1.48
CA GLY A 218 6.54 4.37 2.32
C GLY A 218 6.07 4.96 3.64
N GLY A 219 6.61 4.47 4.75
CA GLY A 219 6.24 4.92 6.09
C GLY A 219 7.46 5.09 6.98
N ILE A 220 7.47 6.17 7.77
CA ILE A 220 8.43 6.48 8.81
C ILE A 220 7.67 6.57 10.13
N LYS A 221 8.19 5.95 11.19
CA LYS A 221 7.71 6.11 12.55
C LYS A 221 8.83 6.77 13.35
N ILE A 222 8.54 7.90 13.98
CA ILE A 222 9.47 8.65 14.82
C ILE A 222 9.05 8.47 16.27
N VAL A 223 10.02 8.15 17.12
CA VAL A 223 9.80 7.80 18.53
C VAL A 223 10.30 8.93 19.40
N GLY A 224 9.38 9.64 20.05
CA GLY A 224 9.74 10.79 20.87
C GLY A 224 8.65 11.21 21.84
N GLY A 225 9.02 12.00 22.85
CA GLY A 225 8.04 12.62 23.75
C GLY A 225 7.28 13.76 23.05
N PRO A 226 6.13 14.21 23.60
CA PRO A 226 5.28 15.24 22.99
C PRO A 226 6.03 16.49 22.53
N GLU A 227 6.95 17.01 23.35
CA GLU A 227 7.77 18.18 23.03
C GLU A 227 8.65 17.98 21.79
N CYS A 228 9.20 16.77 21.61
CA CYS A 228 10.01 16.44 20.43
C CYS A 228 9.15 16.44 19.16
N LEU A 229 7.92 15.95 19.27
CA LEU A 229 6.99 15.82 18.15
C LEU A 229 6.43 17.18 17.74
N GLU A 230 6.07 18.04 18.70
CA GLU A 230 5.69 19.44 18.44
C GLU A 230 6.83 20.25 17.80
N ARG A 231 8.07 20.00 18.24
CA ARG A 231 9.26 20.61 17.63
C ARG A 231 9.46 20.16 16.19
N LEU A 232 9.19 18.90 15.85
CA LEU A 232 9.28 18.44 14.47
C LEU A 232 8.24 19.14 13.59
N GLU A 233 6.99 19.22 14.05
CA GLU A 233 5.93 19.88 13.29
C GLU A 233 6.23 21.36 13.02
N SER A 234 6.72 22.09 14.03
CA SER A 234 7.09 23.50 13.85
C SER A 234 8.24 23.68 12.86
N ARG A 235 9.26 22.80 12.89
CA ARG A 235 10.39 22.85 11.96
C ARG A 235 10.05 22.44 10.54
N LEU A 236 9.08 21.53 10.35
CA LEU A 236 8.67 21.08 9.02
C LEU A 236 8.18 22.22 8.13
N ALA A 237 7.60 23.27 8.71
CA ALA A 237 7.17 24.46 7.98
C ALA A 237 8.33 25.23 7.32
N ASP A 238 9.54 25.11 7.87
CA ASP A 238 10.72 25.85 7.41
C ASP A 238 11.59 25.03 6.43
N VAL A 239 11.22 23.78 6.13
CA VAL A 239 11.99 22.90 5.23
C VAL A 239 11.31 22.82 3.86
N PRO A 240 11.87 23.48 2.81
CA PRO A 240 11.20 23.57 1.51
C PRO A 240 10.95 22.22 0.81
N SER A 241 11.72 21.19 1.15
CA SER A 241 11.57 19.86 0.56
C SER A 241 10.38 19.09 1.11
N PHE A 242 9.72 19.56 2.18
CA PHE A 242 8.54 18.92 2.77
C PHE A 242 7.30 19.80 2.67
N ARG A 243 6.16 19.15 2.43
CA ARG A 243 4.84 19.77 2.58
C ARG A 243 3.91 18.82 3.32
N ILE A 244 3.29 19.28 4.40
CA ILE A 244 2.26 18.50 5.10
C ILE A 244 0.98 18.56 4.25
N VAL A 245 0.49 17.40 3.84
CA VAL A 245 -0.71 17.24 3.01
C VAL A 245 -1.91 16.83 3.84
N GLU A 246 -1.69 16.01 4.86
CA GLU A 246 -2.73 15.47 5.71
C GLU A 246 -2.19 15.27 7.12
N LYS A 247 -3.07 15.45 8.11
CA LYS A 247 -2.77 15.25 9.52
C LYS A 247 -3.96 14.58 10.20
N GLU A 248 -3.69 13.45 10.85
CA GLU A 248 -4.66 12.66 11.60
C GLU A 248 -4.15 12.40 13.02
N TYR A 249 -5.06 12.48 13.99
CA TYR A 249 -4.77 12.18 15.38
C TYR A 249 -5.44 10.86 15.77
N PHE A 250 -4.67 9.95 16.34
CA PHE A 250 -5.17 8.71 16.89
C PHE A 250 -5.24 8.81 18.41
N GLU A 251 -6.43 8.56 18.95
CA GLU A 251 -6.72 8.50 20.38
C GLU A 251 -7.33 7.14 20.76
N GLY A 252 -7.16 6.70 22.00
CA GLY A 252 -7.67 5.43 22.52
C GLY A 252 -6.57 4.44 22.93
N ASP A 253 -6.74 3.16 22.58
CA ASP A 253 -5.79 2.06 22.85
C ASP A 253 -4.45 2.20 22.10
N TYR A 254 -4.32 3.19 21.22
CA TYR A 254 -3.10 3.56 20.52
C TYR A 254 -3.11 5.07 20.28
N ARG A 255 -2.06 5.76 20.73
CA ARG A 255 -1.92 7.21 20.54
C ARG A 255 -0.78 7.51 19.57
N ALA A 256 -1.08 8.30 18.56
CA ALA A 256 -0.08 8.79 17.61
C ALA A 256 -0.64 9.96 16.82
N VAL A 257 0.26 10.75 16.24
CA VAL A 257 -0.07 11.68 15.15
C VAL A 257 0.43 11.06 13.86
N SER A 258 -0.42 10.95 12.84
CA SER A 258 -0.02 10.56 11.50
C SER A 258 -0.05 11.76 10.57
N LEU A 259 1.03 11.93 9.84
CA LEU A 259 1.20 12.96 8.82
C LEU A 259 1.36 12.26 7.47
N ILE A 260 0.71 12.78 6.44
CA ILE A 260 1.14 12.52 5.07
C ILE A 260 2.00 13.70 4.64
N LEU A 261 3.27 13.43 4.34
CA LEU A 261 4.20 14.41 3.80
C LEU A 261 4.36 14.19 2.30
N GLU A 262 4.25 15.25 1.52
CA GLU A 262 4.84 15.30 0.20
C GLU A 262 6.31 15.71 0.34
N PHE A 263 7.21 14.93 -0.24
CA PHE A 263 8.65 15.11 -0.16
C PHE A 263 9.25 15.24 -1.55
N GLN A 264 10.01 16.31 -1.79
CA GLN A 264 10.80 16.49 -3.00
C GLN A 264 12.07 15.64 -2.92
N TRP A 265 12.17 14.62 -3.76
CA TRP A 265 13.30 13.69 -3.74
C TRP A 265 14.44 14.18 -4.65
N ASP A 266 15.68 13.83 -4.30
CA ASP A 266 16.86 14.22 -5.05
C ASP A 266 17.15 13.19 -6.17
N ARG A 267 16.78 13.57 -7.40
CA ARG A 267 16.96 12.73 -8.59
C ARG A 267 18.41 12.33 -8.83
N GLU A 268 19.33 13.27 -8.71
CA GLU A 268 20.74 13.03 -8.97
C GLU A 268 21.33 12.08 -7.91
N HIS A 269 20.99 12.31 -6.65
CA HIS A 269 21.40 11.45 -5.55
C HIS A 269 20.91 10.02 -5.76
N VAL A 270 19.62 9.82 -6.05
CA VAL A 270 19.04 8.48 -6.23
C VAL A 270 19.71 7.73 -7.40
N CYS A 271 19.88 8.37 -8.55
CA CYS A 271 20.56 7.76 -9.69
C CYS A 271 22.01 7.37 -9.37
N ARG A 272 22.75 8.26 -8.69
CA ARG A 272 24.12 7.97 -8.23
C ARG A 272 24.16 6.77 -7.28
N ARG A 273 23.26 6.74 -6.29
CA ARG A 273 23.14 5.64 -5.32
C ARG A 273 22.80 4.31 -5.98
N TYR A 274 21.98 4.31 -7.02
CA TYR A 274 21.69 3.11 -7.80
C TYR A 274 22.94 2.51 -8.41
N MET A 275 23.81 3.36 -8.97
CA MET A 275 25.07 2.91 -9.56
C MET A 275 26.08 2.46 -8.51
N GLU A 276 26.29 3.24 -7.46
CA GLU A 276 27.25 2.97 -6.39
C GLU A 276 26.92 1.70 -5.58
N SER A 277 25.64 1.38 -5.42
CA SER A 277 25.18 0.24 -4.63
C SER A 277 24.94 -1.03 -5.46
N GLU A 278 25.27 -1.01 -6.74
CA GLU A 278 24.88 -2.06 -7.70
C GLU A 278 23.39 -2.39 -7.60
N GLY A 279 22.56 -1.34 -7.53
CA GLY A 279 21.14 -1.42 -7.21
C GLY A 279 20.36 -2.40 -8.10
N TRP A 280 20.80 -2.59 -9.35
CA TRP A 280 20.21 -3.51 -10.32
C TRP A 280 20.24 -4.98 -9.91
N ALA A 281 21.22 -5.41 -9.11
CA ALA A 281 21.46 -6.82 -8.80
C ALA A 281 20.25 -7.51 -8.15
N ARG A 282 19.42 -6.75 -7.41
CA ARG A 282 18.21 -7.24 -6.76
C ARG A 282 17.01 -7.44 -7.70
N TYR A 283 17.14 -7.08 -8.98
CA TYR A 283 16.05 -7.05 -9.96
C TYR A 283 16.27 -7.99 -11.16
N LEU A 284 17.38 -8.75 -11.19
CA LEU A 284 17.77 -9.57 -12.34
C LEU A 284 16.75 -10.64 -12.77
N ASN A 285 15.89 -11.08 -11.85
CA ASN A 285 14.88 -12.11 -12.12
C ASN A 285 13.53 -11.53 -12.61
N ARG A 286 13.48 -10.27 -13.02
CA ARG A 286 12.23 -9.58 -13.41
C ARG A 286 12.03 -9.44 -14.92
N GLY A 287 12.76 -10.20 -15.73
CA GLY A 287 12.60 -10.20 -17.20
C GLY A 287 13.15 -8.96 -17.92
N ILE A 288 13.82 -8.03 -17.22
CA ILE A 288 14.59 -6.95 -17.83
C ILE A 288 16.06 -7.40 -17.96
N PRO A 289 16.69 -7.27 -19.14
CA PRO A 289 18.09 -7.64 -19.32
C PRO A 289 19.04 -6.89 -18.37
N ASP A 290 20.04 -7.61 -17.83
CA ASP A 290 21.08 -7.03 -16.96
C ASP A 290 21.79 -5.83 -17.63
N SER A 291 22.06 -5.93 -18.94
CA SER A 291 22.66 -4.85 -19.72
C SER A 291 21.80 -3.58 -19.78
N GLU A 292 20.47 -3.71 -19.69
CA GLU A 292 19.56 -2.56 -19.65
C GLU A 292 19.53 -1.93 -18.25
N LEU A 293 19.45 -2.74 -17.20
CA LEU A 293 19.46 -2.23 -15.82
C LEU A 293 20.78 -1.54 -15.46
N LYS A 294 21.91 -2.04 -15.98
CA LYS A 294 23.25 -1.45 -15.80
C LYS A 294 23.44 -0.08 -16.48
N LYS A 295 22.51 0.37 -17.33
CA LYS A 295 22.54 1.73 -17.90
C LYS A 295 22.16 2.81 -16.88
N GLY A 296 21.62 2.42 -15.72
CA GLY A 296 21.16 3.34 -14.68
C GLY A 296 19.64 3.44 -14.61
N LEU A 297 19.15 4.26 -13.69
CA LEU A 297 17.72 4.53 -13.51
C LEU A 297 17.20 5.62 -14.44
N GLU A 298 18.07 6.50 -14.91
CA GLU A 298 17.76 7.68 -15.70
C GLU A 298 16.84 7.38 -16.90
N PRO A 299 17.07 6.30 -17.70
CA PRO A 299 16.19 5.97 -18.82
C PRO A 299 14.75 5.64 -18.40
N PHE A 300 14.54 5.22 -17.14
CA PHE A 300 13.23 4.85 -16.60
C PHE A 300 12.54 5.99 -15.86
N LEU A 301 13.15 7.18 -15.76
CA LEU A 301 12.60 8.33 -15.02
C LEU A 301 11.84 9.34 -15.89
N ALA A 302 11.54 8.97 -17.14
CA ALA A 302 10.74 9.79 -18.04
C ALA A 302 9.29 9.87 -17.50
N GLY A 303 8.79 11.09 -17.29
CA GLY A 303 7.45 11.29 -16.72
C GLY A 303 7.36 11.07 -15.20
N ALA A 304 8.47 10.74 -14.54
CA ALA A 304 8.55 10.67 -13.08
C ALA A 304 8.22 12.02 -12.44
N ALA A 305 7.30 12.03 -11.48
CA ALA A 305 7.04 13.19 -10.65
C ALA A 305 8.24 13.51 -9.74
N ASP A 306 8.46 14.80 -9.47
CA ASP A 306 9.57 15.26 -8.62
C ASP A 306 9.30 15.12 -7.10
N THR A 307 8.10 14.63 -6.75
CA THR A 307 7.68 14.42 -5.36
C THR A 307 7.20 13.00 -5.11
N VAL A 308 7.37 12.52 -3.88
CA VAL A 308 6.79 11.28 -3.35
C VAL A 308 5.97 11.58 -2.10
N PHE A 309 5.00 10.73 -1.79
CA PHE A 309 4.22 10.82 -0.55
C PHE A 309 4.70 9.77 0.46
N ILE A 310 4.96 10.22 1.68
CA ILE A 310 5.48 9.41 2.79
C ILE A 310 4.55 9.59 3.99
N GLU A 311 4.12 8.48 4.59
CA GLU A 311 3.43 8.49 5.89
C GLU A 311 4.47 8.66 7.01
N VAL A 312 4.26 9.63 7.90
CA VAL A 312 5.09 9.83 9.09
C VAL A 312 4.22 9.72 10.33
N ILE A 313 4.50 8.70 11.15
CA ILE A 313 3.81 8.44 12.41
C ILE A 313 4.69 8.91 13.55
N LEU A 314 4.16 9.82 14.37
CA LEU A 314 4.79 10.34 15.57
C LEU A 314 4.16 9.66 16.78
N ALA A 315 4.96 8.94 17.56
CA ALA A 315 4.46 8.22 18.74
C ALA A 315 5.50 8.23 19.87
N ALA A 316 5.03 8.20 21.12
CA ALA A 316 5.92 7.94 22.25
C ALA A 316 6.30 6.45 22.29
N PHE A 317 7.41 6.14 22.96
CA PHE A 317 7.89 4.75 23.04
C PHE A 317 6.84 3.78 23.60
N PRO A 318 6.09 4.08 24.68
CA PRO A 318 5.01 3.21 25.14
C PRO A 318 3.94 2.93 24.06
N ASP A 319 3.59 3.90 23.22
CA ASP A 319 2.63 3.71 22.13
C ASP A 319 3.20 2.82 21.00
N VAL A 320 4.51 2.88 20.76
CA VAL A 320 5.18 1.95 19.86
C VAL A 320 5.05 0.52 20.38
N VAL A 321 5.34 0.31 21.67
CA VAL A 321 5.24 -0.99 22.35
C VAL A 321 3.81 -1.52 22.31
N GLU A 322 2.80 -0.69 22.62
CA GLU A 322 1.38 -1.07 22.58
C GLU A 322 0.94 -1.42 21.14
N SER A 323 1.50 -0.76 20.11
CA SER A 323 1.21 -1.07 18.70
C SER A 323 1.80 -2.40 18.20
N GLU A 324 2.78 -2.97 18.91
CA GLU A 324 3.49 -4.19 18.50
C GLU A 324 3.20 -5.41 19.40
N PHE A 325 2.79 -5.17 20.66
CA PHE A 325 2.52 -6.21 21.67
C PHE A 325 1.17 -6.07 22.39
N GLY A 326 0.52 -4.91 22.30
CA GLY A 326 -0.63 -4.56 23.13
C GLY A 326 -1.99 -4.87 22.49
N LYS A 327 -3.00 -4.11 22.88
CA LYS A 327 -4.37 -4.24 22.32
C LYS A 327 -4.50 -3.80 20.87
N SER A 328 -3.49 -3.08 20.38
CA SER A 328 -3.45 -2.42 19.08
C SER A 328 -2.42 -3.04 18.14
N ILE A 329 -2.12 -4.34 18.29
CA ILE A 329 -1.18 -5.06 17.42
C ILE A 329 -1.55 -4.82 15.96
N HIS A 330 -0.57 -4.29 15.21
CA HIS A 330 -0.77 -3.89 13.83
C HIS A 330 -1.35 -5.02 12.97
N GLU A 331 -0.87 -6.25 13.14
CA GLU A 331 -1.32 -7.43 12.39
C GLU A 331 -2.78 -7.80 12.70
N GLU A 332 -3.24 -7.70 13.94
CA GLU A 332 -4.65 -7.95 14.27
C GLU A 332 -5.58 -6.93 13.61
N ARG A 333 -5.18 -5.66 13.61
CA ARG A 333 -5.95 -4.61 12.94
C ARG A 333 -6.07 -4.87 11.44
N ILE A 334 -5.00 -5.37 10.82
CA ILE A 334 -5.02 -5.80 9.42
C ILE A 334 -6.04 -6.93 9.21
N ILE A 335 -6.03 -7.95 10.08
CA ILE A 335 -6.95 -9.09 9.99
C ILE A 335 -8.41 -8.64 10.17
N ARG A 336 -8.71 -7.79 11.16
CA ARG A 336 -10.07 -7.24 11.38
C ARG A 336 -10.55 -6.45 10.16
N GLN A 337 -9.67 -5.64 9.55
CA GLN A 337 -10.00 -4.92 8.32
C GLN A 337 -10.32 -5.85 7.13
N ARG A 338 -9.70 -7.04 7.05
CA ARG A 338 -10.03 -8.03 6.02
C ARG A 338 -11.41 -8.65 6.24
N HIS A 339 -11.74 -9.00 7.49
CA HIS A 339 -13.01 -9.63 7.84
C HIS A 339 -14.21 -8.69 7.69
N ASN A 340 -14.00 -7.37 7.84
CA ASN A 340 -15.06 -6.37 7.73
C ASN A 340 -15.46 -6.02 6.28
N ASN A 341 -14.90 -6.67 5.25
CA ASN A 341 -15.36 -6.49 3.87
C ASN A 341 -16.81 -7.01 3.73
N THR A 342 -17.76 -6.07 3.70
CA THR A 342 -19.21 -6.36 3.71
C THR A 342 -19.71 -6.83 2.34
N TYR A 343 -18.98 -6.51 1.26
CA TYR A 343 -19.35 -6.88 -0.11
C TYR A 343 -18.64 -8.16 -0.55
N LYS A 344 -19.43 -9.18 -0.89
CA LYS A 344 -18.98 -10.53 -1.28
C LYS A 344 -19.47 -10.92 -2.69
N GLY A 345 -19.48 -9.98 -3.62
CA GLY A 345 -19.79 -10.24 -5.03
C GLY A 345 -18.61 -10.87 -5.79
N TYR A 346 -18.84 -11.27 -7.04
CA TYR A 346 -17.75 -11.78 -7.89
C TYR A 346 -16.82 -10.67 -8.40
N ILE A 347 -17.30 -9.43 -8.55
CA ILE A 347 -16.46 -8.32 -9.01
C ILE A 347 -15.30 -8.03 -8.04
N PRO A 348 -15.50 -7.88 -6.72
CA PRO A 348 -14.40 -7.74 -5.75
C PRO A 348 -13.37 -8.86 -5.79
N ILE A 349 -13.83 -10.11 -5.94
CA ILE A 349 -12.94 -11.27 -6.03
C ILE A 349 -12.09 -11.17 -7.31
N ASN A 350 -12.71 -10.80 -8.43
CA ASN A 350 -11.99 -10.62 -9.68
C ASN A 350 -11.00 -9.45 -9.63
N VAL A 351 -11.32 -8.37 -8.92
CA VAL A 351 -10.39 -7.26 -8.64
C VAL A 351 -9.21 -7.77 -7.82
N GLU A 352 -9.47 -8.54 -6.76
CA GLU A 352 -8.43 -9.13 -5.92
C GLU A 352 -7.45 -9.96 -6.76
N PHE A 353 -7.99 -10.89 -7.55
CA PHE A 353 -7.19 -11.78 -8.37
C PHE A 353 -6.42 -11.02 -9.44
N LEU A 354 -7.04 -10.05 -10.12
CA LEU A 354 -6.37 -9.27 -11.15
C LEU A 354 -5.25 -8.43 -10.55
N VAL A 355 -5.49 -7.67 -9.47
CA VAL A 355 -4.46 -6.82 -8.85
C VAL A 355 -3.30 -7.67 -8.31
N GLU A 356 -3.58 -8.82 -7.68
CA GLU A 356 -2.56 -9.75 -7.24
C GLU A 356 -1.73 -10.29 -8.42
N TYR A 357 -2.39 -10.67 -9.52
CA TYR A 357 -1.72 -11.10 -10.74
C TYR A 357 -0.84 -10.00 -11.35
N LEU A 358 -1.32 -8.75 -11.44
CA LEU A 358 -0.53 -7.62 -11.97
C LEU A 358 0.78 -7.45 -11.18
N PHE A 359 0.71 -7.46 -9.85
CA PHE A 359 1.91 -7.42 -9.02
C PHE A 359 2.80 -8.65 -9.27
N ALA A 360 2.23 -9.85 -9.37
CA ALA A 360 3.01 -11.06 -9.65
C ALA A 360 3.79 -10.96 -10.96
N VAL A 361 3.20 -10.40 -12.03
CA VAL A 361 3.90 -10.12 -13.30
C VAL A 361 5.08 -9.18 -13.08
N GLY A 362 4.88 -8.09 -12.32
CA GLY A 362 5.94 -7.13 -12.02
C GLY A 362 7.14 -7.68 -11.22
N PHE A 363 7.01 -8.87 -10.61
CA PHE A 363 8.09 -9.58 -9.92
C PHE A 363 8.57 -10.83 -10.63
N SER A 364 7.91 -11.27 -11.70
CA SER A 364 8.25 -12.49 -12.41
C SER A 364 9.27 -12.24 -13.52
N PRO A 365 9.92 -13.29 -14.04
CA PRO A 365 10.78 -13.19 -15.22
C PRO A 365 10.04 -12.82 -16.52
N GLN A 366 8.71 -12.74 -16.52
CA GLN A 366 7.90 -12.51 -17.71
C GLN A 366 7.39 -11.07 -17.77
N THR A 367 7.73 -10.36 -18.84
CA THR A 367 7.30 -8.97 -19.10
C THR A 367 6.34 -8.85 -20.29
N ARG A 368 6.03 -9.97 -20.95
CA ARG A 368 5.10 -10.04 -22.09
C ARG A 368 4.01 -11.04 -21.78
N ILE A 369 2.78 -10.54 -21.70
CA ILE A 369 1.59 -11.34 -21.43
C ILE A 369 0.59 -11.04 -22.54
N GLU A 370 0.13 -12.07 -23.24
CA GLU A 370 -0.74 -11.91 -24.41
C GLU A 370 -2.21 -11.65 -24.06
N ARG A 371 -2.65 -12.13 -22.88
CA ARG A 371 -4.03 -11.99 -22.41
C ARG A 371 -4.08 -11.88 -20.90
N LEU A 372 -5.04 -11.13 -20.37
CA LEU A 372 -5.33 -11.19 -18.94
C LEU A 372 -6.09 -12.47 -18.60
N PRO A 373 -5.67 -13.21 -17.56
CA PRO A 373 -6.40 -14.41 -17.14
C PRO A 373 -7.71 -14.09 -16.43
N ILE A 374 -7.77 -12.93 -15.78
CA ILE A 374 -8.89 -12.48 -14.96
C ILE A 374 -9.56 -11.26 -15.58
N LYS A 375 -10.88 -11.32 -15.74
CA LYS A 375 -11.72 -10.23 -16.24
C LYS A 375 -12.80 -9.91 -15.22
N LEU A 376 -13.16 -8.64 -15.03
CA LEU A 376 -14.10 -8.26 -13.97
C LEU A 376 -15.52 -8.84 -14.15
N TRP A 377 -15.91 -9.16 -15.37
CA TRP A 377 -17.19 -9.80 -15.72
C TRP A 377 -17.13 -11.34 -15.79
N GLY A 378 -16.00 -11.95 -15.42
CA GLY A 378 -15.83 -13.40 -15.39
C GLY A 378 -16.20 -14.04 -14.05
N ARG A 379 -16.03 -15.36 -13.96
CA ARG A 379 -16.10 -16.12 -12.70
C ARG A 379 -14.89 -17.03 -12.61
N TYR A 380 -14.15 -16.92 -11.52
CA TYR A 380 -12.89 -17.63 -11.34
C TYR A 380 -12.83 -18.22 -9.93
N LEU A 381 -12.12 -19.32 -9.80
CA LEU A 381 -11.76 -19.90 -8.52
C LEU A 381 -10.36 -19.40 -8.11
N PRO A 382 -10.01 -19.41 -6.82
CA PRO A 382 -8.66 -19.11 -6.36
C PRO A 382 -7.58 -19.94 -7.09
N ASP A 383 -7.89 -21.19 -7.44
CA ASP A 383 -7.02 -22.09 -8.21
C ASP A 383 -6.59 -21.50 -9.56
N THR A 384 -7.47 -20.73 -10.21
CA THR A 384 -7.12 -20.04 -11.47
C THR A 384 -5.98 -19.05 -11.24
N LEU A 385 -6.05 -18.23 -10.19
CA LEU A 385 -4.98 -17.28 -9.88
C LEU A 385 -3.67 -18.00 -9.56
N ILE A 386 -3.75 -19.06 -8.74
CA ILE A 386 -2.57 -19.83 -8.33
C ILE A 386 -1.87 -20.42 -9.57
N TYR A 387 -2.63 -21.03 -10.48
CA TYR A 387 -2.14 -21.58 -11.73
C TYR A 387 -1.43 -20.51 -12.57
N GLU A 388 -2.11 -19.39 -12.82
CA GLU A 388 -1.59 -18.31 -13.68
C GLU A 388 -0.34 -17.65 -13.06
N ILE A 389 -0.26 -17.53 -11.74
CA ILE A 389 0.96 -17.05 -11.07
C ILE A 389 2.11 -18.07 -11.23
N ARG A 390 1.87 -19.38 -11.09
CA ARG A 390 2.92 -20.39 -11.27
C ARG A 390 3.50 -20.38 -12.68
N GLU A 391 2.65 -20.20 -13.68
CA GLU A 391 3.05 -20.08 -15.08
C GLU A 391 4.02 -18.91 -15.31
N LEU A 392 3.82 -17.77 -14.62
CA LEU A 392 4.74 -16.62 -14.69
C LEU A 392 6.17 -16.97 -14.25
N TYR A 393 6.33 -17.97 -13.38
CA TYR A 393 7.63 -18.42 -12.86
C TYR A 393 8.09 -19.75 -13.48
N HIS A 394 7.39 -20.28 -14.50
CA HIS A 394 7.66 -21.58 -15.11
C HIS A 394 7.71 -22.73 -14.08
N ILE A 395 6.86 -22.68 -13.06
CA ILE A 395 6.77 -23.71 -12.04
C ILE A 395 5.78 -24.79 -12.52
N PRO A 396 6.23 -26.03 -12.80
CA PRO A 396 5.36 -27.08 -13.34
C PRO A 396 4.24 -27.43 -12.35
N GLU A 397 3.05 -27.74 -12.88
CA GLU A 397 1.84 -27.94 -12.08
C GLU A 397 1.80 -29.31 -11.37
N PHE A 398 2.30 -30.36 -12.03
CA PHE A 398 2.05 -31.75 -11.62
C PHE A 398 3.26 -32.70 -11.60
N ASP A 399 4.49 -32.21 -11.85
CA ASP A 399 5.69 -33.07 -12.02
C ASP A 399 6.21 -33.76 -10.75
N VAL A 400 5.44 -33.80 -9.65
CA VAL A 400 5.86 -34.40 -8.37
C VAL A 400 5.06 -35.65 -8.01
N ILE A 401 3.91 -35.92 -8.67
CA ILE A 401 3.04 -37.06 -8.31
C ILE A 401 2.88 -38.08 -9.46
N TYR A 402 3.40 -37.82 -10.67
CA TYR A 402 3.45 -38.81 -11.75
C TYR A 402 4.80 -38.86 -12.45
#